data_AF-A0A2V8BLH8-F1
#
_entry.id   AF-A0A2V8BLH8-F1
#
_cell.length_a   1.000
_cell.length_b   1.000
_cell.length_c   1.000
_cell.angle_alpha   90.00
_cell.angle_beta   90.00
_cell.angle_gamma   90.00
#
_symmetry.space_group_name_H-M   'P 1'
#
loop_
_entity.id
_entity.type
_entity.pdbx_description
1 polymer ?
#
loop_
_entity_poly.entity_id
_entity_poly.type
_entity_poly.pdbx_seq_one_letter_code
_entity_poly.pdbx_strand_id
1 'polypeptide(L)' 'MTLDELFEDGRAIDEALMDAARDARRFHKALGNPMATWLDGRVVWVQPEDIRIDVEASLERRPSE' A
#
# COMPACT_ATOMS: atom_id res chain seq x y z
N MET A 1 -8.94 -5.64 23.70
CA MET A 1 -8.15 -5.46 22.49
C MET A 1 -6.72 -5.21 22.88
N THR A 2 -5.94 -6.28 22.90
CA THR A 2 -4.47 -6.22 22.98
C THR A 2 -3.90 -6.05 21.58
N LEU A 3 -2.61 -5.70 21.50
CA LEU A 3 -1.91 -5.59 20.22
C LEU A 3 -1.84 -6.95 19.51
N ASP A 4 -1.69 -8.04 20.27
CA ASP A 4 -1.64 -9.41 19.74
C ASP A 4 -2.96 -9.82 19.06
N GLU A 5 -4.10 -9.49 19.67
CA GLU A 5 -5.44 -9.75 19.09
C GLU A 5 -5.65 -9.02 17.74
N LEU A 6 -5.04 -7.84 17.58
CA LEU A 6 -5.12 -7.05 16.35
C LEU A 6 -4.29 -7.66 15.22
N PHE A 7 -3.12 -8.22 15.56
CA PHE A 7 -2.27 -8.95 14.62
C PHE A 7 -2.85 -10.32 14.24
N GLU A 8 -3.60 -10.99 15.13
CA GLU A 8 -4.25 -12.28 14.85
C GLU A 8 -5.43 -12.16 13.88
N ASP A 9 -6.27 -11.12 13.98
CA ASP A 9 -7.35 -10.86 13.02
C ASP A 9 -6.80 -10.21 11.72
N GLY A 10 -5.77 -9.37 11.85
CA GLY A 10 -5.02 -8.74 10.74
C GLY A 10 -5.80 -7.70 9.93
N ARG A 11 -7.13 -7.82 9.84
CA ARG A 11 -8.02 -7.00 9.00
C ARG A 11 -7.93 -5.52 9.29
N ALA A 12 -7.93 -5.13 10.57
CA ALA A 12 -7.88 -3.72 10.95
C ALA A 12 -6.52 -3.07 10.62
N ILE A 13 -5.43 -3.84 10.66
CA ILE A 13 -4.10 -3.37 10.26
C ILE A 13 -4.05 -3.23 8.73
N ASP A 14 -4.56 -4.22 8.02
CA ASP A 14 -4.62 -4.19 6.55
C ASP A 14 -5.45 -3.01 6.05
N GLU A 15 -6.63 -2.77 6.64
CA GLU A 15 -7.49 -1.61 6.33
C GLU A 15 -6.76 -0.28 6.57
N ALA A 16 -6.13 -0.12 7.74
CA ALA A 16 -5.38 1.09 8.07
C ALA A 16 -4.20 1.32 7.10
N LEU A 17 -3.50 0.25 6.71
CA LEU A 17 -2.41 0.33 5.73
C LEU A 17 -2.91 0.67 4.33
N MET A 18 -4.04 0.10 3.91
CA MET A 18 -4.66 0.41 2.62
C MET A 18 -5.08 1.88 2.52
N ASP A 19 -5.68 2.41 3.58
CA ASP A 19 -6.07 3.82 3.67
C ASP A 19 -4.86 4.76 3.68
N ALA A 20 -3.85 4.47 4.50
CA ALA A 20 -2.62 5.25 4.53
C ALA A 20 -1.90 5.26 3.17
N ALA A 21 -1.84 4.11 2.49
CA ALA A 21 -1.23 4.01 1.18
C ALA A 21 -2.01 4.81 0.12
N ARG A 22 -3.34 4.79 0.17
CA ARG A 22 -4.22 5.58 -0.70
C ARG A 22 -3.97 7.08 -0.53
N ASP A 23 -3.88 7.55 0.70
CA ASP A 23 -3.65 8.97 1.00
C ASP A 23 -2.24 9.43 0.61
N ALA A 24 -1.22 8.61 0.85
CA ALA A 24 0.13 8.88 0.37
C ALA A 24 0.17 9.05 -1.17
N ARG A 25 -0.51 8.17 -1.91
CA ARG A 25 -0.58 8.26 -3.38
C ARG A 25 -1.25 9.56 -3.84
N ARG A 26 -2.36 9.94 -3.20
CA ARG A 26 -3.05 11.23 -3.48
C ARG A 26 -2.12 12.41 -3.24
N PHE A 27 -1.44 12.43 -2.10
CA PHE A 27 -0.57 13.53 -1.70
C PHE A 27 0.61 13.70 -2.66
N HIS A 28 1.33 12.62 -2.97
CA HIS A 28 2.45 12.66 -3.91
C HIS A 28 2.02 13.11 -5.32
N LYS A 29 0.90 12.59 -5.82
CA LYS A 29 0.34 12.99 -7.12
C LYS A 29 -0.02 14.47 -7.15
N ALA A 30 -0.69 14.98 -6.11
CA ALA A 30 -1.12 16.37 -6.03
C ALA A 30 0.05 17.36 -5.95
N LEU A 31 1.15 16.97 -5.30
CA LEU A 31 2.35 17.80 -5.20
C LEU A 31 3.31 17.66 -6.39
N GLY A 32 3.05 16.76 -7.34
CA GLY A 32 3.98 16.49 -8.43
C GLY A 32 5.26 15.80 -7.95
N ASN A 33 5.21 15.06 -6.84
CA ASN A 33 6.35 14.34 -6.29
C ASN A 33 6.34 12.86 -6.73
N PRO A 34 7.46 12.33 -7.24
CA PRO A 34 7.59 10.90 -7.48
C PRO A 34 7.39 10.08 -6.20
N MET A 35 6.98 8.82 -6.36
CA MET A 35 6.79 7.88 -5.26
C MET A 35 7.58 6.59 -5.51
N ALA A 36 8.29 6.12 -4.50
CA ALA A 36 8.89 4.79 -4.53
C ALA A 36 7.80 3.74 -4.28
N THR A 37 7.78 2.69 -5.10
CA THR A 37 6.88 1.54 -4.93
C THR A 37 7.66 0.24 -5.12
N TRP A 38 7.08 -0.86 -4.64
CA TRP A 38 7.55 -2.20 -4.94
C TRP A 38 6.88 -2.71 -6.21
N LEU A 39 7.69 -3.21 -7.14
CA LEU A 39 7.22 -3.89 -8.35
C LEU A 39 8.20 -5.00 -8.70
N ASP A 40 7.71 -6.22 -8.86
CA ASP A 40 8.49 -7.39 -9.29
C ASP A 40 9.80 -7.60 -8.50
N GLY A 41 9.73 -7.49 -7.17
CA GLY A 41 10.87 -7.78 -6.30
C GLY A 41 11.88 -6.64 -6.15
N ARG A 42 11.58 -5.44 -6.67
CA ARG A 42 12.47 -4.28 -6.59
C ARG A 42 11.74 -2.98 -6.30
N VAL A 43 12.49 -2.01 -5.78
CA VAL A 43 12.02 -0.63 -5.62
C VAL A 43 12.11 0.09 -6.96
N VAL A 44 11.01 0.69 -7.41
CA VAL A 44 10.93 1.54 -8.60
C VAL A 44 10.32 2.89 -8.25
N TRP A 45 10.75 3.94 -8.96
CA TRP A 45 10.18 5.27 -8.82
C TRP A 45 9.07 5.48 -9.86
N VAL A 46 7.88 5.84 -9.40
CA VAL A 46 6.73 6.16 -10.23
C VAL A 46 6.56 7.67 -10.29
N GLN A 47 6.47 8.20 -11.51
CA GLN A 47 6.24 9.63 -11.72
C GLN A 47 4.80 10.02 -11.34
N PRO A 48 4.56 11.27 -10.90
CA PRO A 48 3.24 11.71 -10.42
C PRO A 48 2.07 11.38 -11.37
N GLU A 49 2.26 11.59 -12.67
CA GLU A 49 1.31 11.31 -13.74
C GLU A 49 0.86 9.83 -13.74
N ASP A 50 1.78 8.92 -13.42
CA ASP A 50 1.59 7.47 -13.44
C ASP A 50 1.11 6.88 -12.11
N ILE A 51 1.09 7.67 -11.02
CA ILE A 51 0.56 7.21 -9.72
C ILE A 51 -0.93 6.89 -9.85
N ARG A 52 -1.28 5.62 -9.62
CA ARG A 52 -2.68 5.13 -9.55
C ARG A 52 -3.20 5.21 -8.12
N ILE A 53 -4.24 5.99 -7.87
CA ILE A 53 -4.78 6.18 -6.50
C ILE A 53 -5.57 4.96 -6.05
N ASP A 54 -6.33 4.36 -6.96
CA ASP A 54 -7.08 3.13 -6.75
C ASP A 54 -6.31 1.96 -7.37
N VAL A 55 -5.72 1.13 -6.53
CA VAL A 55 -5.14 -0.14 -6.94
C VAL A 55 -5.94 -1.18 -6.19
N GLU A 56 -6.63 -2.09 -6.91
CA GLU A 56 -6.99 -3.38 -6.33
C GLU A 56 -5.67 -3.95 -5.80
N ALA A 57 -5.51 -3.99 -4.48
CA ALA A 57 -4.35 -4.61 -3.88
C ALA A 57 -4.29 -6.01 -4.50
N SER A 58 -3.28 -6.26 -5.35
CA SER A 58 -2.99 -7.60 -5.83
C SER A 58 -2.51 -8.36 -4.61
N LEU A 59 -3.47 -8.81 -3.81
CA LEU A 59 -3.30 -9.80 -2.77
C LEU A 59 -3.12 -11.13 -3.51
N GLU A 60 -2.02 -11.27 -4.23
CA GLU A 60 -1.41 -12.58 -4.41
C GLU A 60 -0.95 -13.01 -3.02
N ARG A 61 -1.90 -13.53 -2.23
CA ARG A 61 -1.64 -14.34 -1.07
C ARG A 61 -0.75 -15.48 -1.56
N ARG A 62 0.57 -15.35 -1.45
CA ARG A 62 1.43 -16.52 -1.52
C ARG A 62 0.97 -17.42 -0.36
N PRO A 63 0.54 -18.66 -0.61
CA PRO A 63 0.24 -19.57 0.47
C PRO A 63 1.51 -19.69 1.32
N SER A 64 1.36 -19.50 2.62
CA SER A 64 2.41 -19.84 3.59
C SER A 64 2.66 -21.34 3.50
N GLU A 65 3.88 -21.74 3.13
CA GLU A 65 4.39 -23.10 3.37
C GLU A 65 4.55 -23.38 4.87
#